data_AF-A0A8D0BSN8-F1
#
_entry.id   AF-A0A8D0BSN8-F1
#
_cell.length_a   1.000
_cell.length_b   1.000
_cell.length_c   1.000
_cell.angle_alpha   90.00
_cell.angle_beta   90.00
_cell.angle_gamma   90.00
#
_symmetry.space_group_name_H-M   'P 1'
#
loop_
_entity.id
_entity.type
_entity.pdbx_description
1 polymer ?
#
loop_
_entity_poly.entity_id
_entity_poly.type
_entity_poly.pdbx_seq_one_letter_code
_entity_poly.pdbx_strand_id
1 'polypeptide(L)'
;MAARAKGPWMKRRRQGPGKEPESTPLYWTIEHAQAVQRLKQELMRSPALGLPDIEKPFFLFVDERQGIAVGVFTQLLGTWHRPVAYFSRNLDTVTWGWPGCLRTVATAANLIHDAQKLTFGQRLTVYPTHHICHLLEY
;
A
#
# COMPACT_ATOMS: atom_id res chain seq x y z
N MET A 1 -19.60 -40.75 54.37
CA MET A 1 -18.28 -40.34 53.84
C MET A 1 -18.31 -40.45 52.32
N ALA A 2 -18.31 -39.33 51.61
CA ALA A 2 -17.95 -39.24 50.19
C ALA A 2 -17.54 -37.78 49.92
N ALA A 3 -16.28 -37.58 49.57
CA ALA A 3 -15.67 -36.27 49.33
C ALA A 3 -16.07 -35.71 47.96
N ARG A 4 -16.44 -34.44 47.90
CA ARG A 4 -16.51 -33.69 46.63
C ARG A 4 -15.37 -32.69 46.58
N ALA A 5 -14.27 -33.10 45.96
CA ALA A 5 -13.11 -32.26 45.71
C ALA A 5 -13.53 -31.07 44.83
N LYS A 6 -13.31 -29.84 45.31
CA LYS A 6 -13.40 -28.64 44.49
C LYS A 6 -12.17 -28.60 43.58
N GLY A 7 -12.35 -28.87 42.30
CA GLY A 7 -11.26 -28.89 41.33
C GLY A 7 -10.66 -27.49 41.05
N PRO A 8 -9.44 -27.42 40.48
CA PRO A 8 -8.64 -26.18 40.36
C PRO A 8 -9.18 -25.13 39.38
N TRP A 9 -10.33 -25.37 38.75
CA TRP A 9 -10.85 -24.61 37.61
C TRP A 9 -11.73 -23.41 38.00
N MET A 10 -11.91 -23.15 39.30
CA MET A 10 -12.73 -22.05 39.86
C MET A 10 -11.95 -20.74 40.10
N LYS A 11 -10.97 -20.41 39.26
CA LYS A 11 -10.40 -19.05 39.18
C LYS A 11 -10.40 -18.53 37.75
N ARG A 12 -11.59 -18.41 37.16
CA ARG A 12 -11.79 -17.48 36.04
C ARG A 12 -11.62 -16.06 36.59
N ARG A 13 -10.40 -15.53 36.51
CA ARG A 13 -10.18 -14.07 36.54
C ARG A 13 -11.02 -13.49 35.41
N ARG A 14 -12.00 -12.66 35.76
CA ARG A 14 -12.59 -11.71 34.83
C ARG A 14 -11.43 -10.83 34.33
N GLN A 15 -10.98 -11.06 33.10
CA GLN A 15 -10.15 -10.09 32.40
C GLN A 15 -11.08 -8.91 32.09
N GLY A 16 -10.80 -7.77 32.71
CA GLY A 16 -11.39 -6.49 32.35
C GLY A 16 -10.97 -6.06 30.93
N PRO A 17 -11.55 -4.98 30.40
CA PRO A 17 -11.34 -4.58 29.02
C PRO A 17 -9.86 -4.34 28.73
N GLY A 18 -9.44 -4.73 27.54
CA GLY A 18 -8.05 -4.77 27.12
C GLY A 18 -7.31 -3.47 27.40
N LYS A 19 -6.13 -3.58 28.03
CA LYS A 19 -5.12 -2.54 27.96
C LYS A 19 -4.80 -2.32 26.48
N GLU A 20 -5.09 -1.14 25.98
CA GLU A 20 -4.50 -0.62 24.75
C GLU A 20 -2.97 -0.80 24.84
N PRO A 21 -2.29 -1.16 23.74
CA PRO A 21 -0.84 -1.32 23.76
C PRO A 21 -0.21 0.01 24.21
N GLU A 22 0.60 -0.04 25.27
CA GLU A 22 1.39 1.11 25.74
C GLU A 22 2.12 1.71 24.53
N SER A 23 1.85 3.00 24.25
CA SER A 23 2.42 3.66 23.08
C SER A 23 3.93 3.68 23.23
N THR A 24 4.64 2.96 22.35
CA THR A 24 6.09 3.06 22.28
C THR A 24 6.46 4.51 21.95
N PRO A 25 7.31 5.17 22.76
CA PRO A 25 7.67 6.56 22.51
C PRO A 25 8.38 6.67 21.15
N LEU A 26 7.87 7.56 20.29
CA LEU A 26 8.46 7.84 18.98
C LEU A 26 9.72 8.70 19.16
N TYR A 27 10.89 8.12 18.88
CA TYR A 27 12.17 8.84 18.96
C TYR A 27 12.42 9.62 17.67
N TRP A 28 12.37 10.94 17.75
CA TRP A 28 12.69 11.82 16.64
C TRP A 28 14.22 11.88 16.44
N THR A 29 14.72 11.35 15.32
CA THR A 29 16.15 11.31 15.01
C THR A 29 16.46 12.29 13.87
N ILE A 30 17.75 12.53 13.64
CA ILE A 30 18.21 13.38 12.52
C ILE A 30 17.74 12.81 11.18
N GLU A 31 17.74 11.48 11.02
CA GLU A 31 17.26 10.82 9.81
C GLU A 31 15.77 11.07 9.57
N HIS A 32 14.94 10.97 10.60
CA HIS A 32 13.51 11.30 10.53
C HIS A 32 13.29 12.76 10.11
N ALA A 33 14.05 13.69 10.70
CA ALA A 33 13.97 15.11 10.35
C ALA A 33 14.35 15.36 8.88
N GLN A 34 15.42 14.73 8.40
CA GLN A 34 15.84 14.83 6.99
C GLN A 34 14.81 14.23 6.03
N ALA A 35 14.24 13.08 6.36
CA ALA A 35 13.21 12.43 5.54
C ALA A 35 11.98 13.33 5.39
N VAL A 36 11.49 13.91 6.48
CA VAL A 36 10.34 14.83 6.45
C VAL A 36 10.68 16.10 5.68
N GLN A 37 11.89 16.64 5.83
CA GLN A 37 12.30 17.82 5.07
C GLN A 37 12.37 17.55 3.55
N ARG A 38 12.90 16.39 3.14
CA ARG A 38 12.90 15.96 1.74
C ARG A 38 11.48 15.83 1.22
N LEU A 39 10.60 15.18 1.98
CA LEU A 39 9.20 15.02 1.61
C LEU A 39 8.50 16.38 1.42
N LYS A 40 8.73 17.34 2.32
CA LYS A 40 8.21 18.72 2.15
C LYS A 40 8.69 19.36 0.85
N GLN A 41 9.97 19.23 0.53
CA GLN A 41 10.54 19.80 -0.70
C GLN A 41 9.95 19.17 -1.95
N GLU A 42 9.80 17.84 -1.97
CA GLU A 42 9.22 17.13 -3.10
C GLU A 42 7.73 17.45 -3.27
N LEU A 43 6.96 17.56 -2.17
CA LEU A 43 5.56 17.97 -2.26
C LEU A 43 5.39 19.41 -2.78
N MET A 44 6.32 20.32 -2.45
CA MET A 44 6.30 21.69 -2.99
C MET A 44 6.67 21.75 -4.48
N ARG A 45 7.49 20.80 -4.97
CA ARG A 45 7.90 20.71 -6.37
C ARG A 45 6.96 19.87 -7.23
N SER A 46 6.18 19.00 -6.61
CA SER A 46 5.31 18.05 -7.30
C SER A 46 4.34 18.78 -8.23
N PRO A 47 4.15 18.30 -9.48
CA PRO A 47 3.21 18.91 -10.40
C PRO A 47 1.78 18.83 -9.84
N ALA A 48 0.96 19.82 -10.20
CA ALA A 48 -0.44 19.85 -9.81
C ALA A 48 -1.19 18.61 -10.32
N LEU A 49 -1.79 17.87 -9.40
CA LEU A 49 -2.60 16.70 -9.73
C LEU A 49 -3.86 17.13 -10.48
N GLY A 50 -4.24 16.33 -11.48
CA GLY A 50 -5.54 16.44 -12.16
C GLY A 50 -6.66 15.87 -11.30
N LEU A 51 -7.83 16.47 -11.41
CA LEU A 51 -9.05 15.83 -10.91
C LEU A 51 -9.37 14.60 -11.78
N PRO A 52 -9.83 13.49 -11.18
CA PRO A 52 -10.23 12.31 -11.93
C PRO A 52 -11.44 12.61 -12.80
N ASP A 53 -11.33 12.33 -14.10
CA ASP A 53 -12.41 12.43 -15.07
C ASP A 53 -12.98 11.03 -15.37
N ILE A 54 -14.20 10.74 -14.92
CA ILE A 54 -14.79 9.40 -14.99
C ILE A 54 -15.16 9.02 -16.44
N GLU A 55 -15.18 9.96 -17.39
CA GLU A 55 -15.47 9.66 -18.79
C GLU A 55 -14.24 9.17 -19.57
N LYS A 56 -13.04 9.30 -19.00
CA LYS A 56 -11.77 8.98 -19.65
C LYS A 56 -11.13 7.72 -19.11
N PRO A 57 -10.43 6.94 -19.96
CA PRO A 57 -9.65 5.81 -19.49
C PRO A 57 -8.51 6.27 -18.59
N PHE A 58 -8.17 5.40 -17.63
CA PHE A 58 -7.08 5.61 -16.69
C PHE A 58 -5.87 4.75 -17.05
N PHE A 59 -4.69 5.24 -16.71
CA PHE A 59 -3.42 4.58 -16.96
C PHE A 59 -2.61 4.53 -15.67
N LEU A 60 -2.16 3.34 -15.28
CA LEU A 60 -1.38 3.12 -14.07
C LEU A 60 0.01 2.61 -14.45
N PHE A 61 1.04 3.40 -14.15
CA PHE A 61 2.43 2.98 -14.28
C PHE A 61 2.89 2.41 -12.94
N VAL A 62 3.49 1.24 -12.95
CA VAL A 62 3.82 0.47 -11.74
C VAL A 62 5.29 0.09 -11.73
N ASP A 63 5.93 0.32 -10.59
CA ASP A 63 7.31 -0.07 -10.33
C ASP A 63 7.47 -0.60 -8.89
N GLU A 64 8.49 -1.40 -8.66
CA GLU A 64 8.83 -1.92 -7.33
C GLU A 64 10.24 -1.48 -6.95
N ARG A 65 10.38 -0.83 -5.80
CA ARG A 65 11.67 -0.32 -5.31
C ARG A 65 11.91 -0.75 -3.88
N GLN A 66 12.86 -1.67 -3.69
CA GLN A 66 13.36 -2.11 -2.38
C GLN A 66 12.27 -2.62 -1.43
N GLY A 67 11.23 -3.27 -1.95
CA GLY A 67 10.07 -3.73 -1.19
C GLY A 67 8.95 -2.71 -1.09
N ILE A 68 9.03 -1.60 -1.82
CA ILE A 68 8.00 -0.58 -1.85
C ILE A 68 7.36 -0.61 -3.23
N ALA A 69 6.06 -0.87 -3.26
CA ALA A 69 5.25 -0.70 -4.42
C ALA A 69 5.05 0.79 -4.70
N VAL A 70 5.39 1.24 -5.90
CA VAL A 70 5.24 2.64 -6.31
C VAL A 70 4.48 2.68 -7.63
N GLY A 71 3.57 3.63 -7.77
CA GLY A 71 2.91 3.83 -9.06
C GLY A 71 2.39 5.23 -9.27
N VAL A 72 2.22 5.56 -10.55
CA VAL A 72 1.68 6.84 -10.98
C VAL A 72 0.39 6.57 -11.75
N PHE A 73 -0.70 7.14 -11.23
CA PHE A 73 -2.02 7.06 -11.81
C PHE A 73 -2.29 8.30 -12.64
N THR A 74 -2.58 8.12 -13.92
CA THR A 74 -2.64 9.21 -14.91
C THR A 74 -3.86 9.10 -15.79
N GLN A 75 -4.22 10.22 -16.42
CA GLN A 75 -5.18 10.31 -17.50
C GLN A 75 -4.62 11.11 -18.66
N LEU A 76 -5.08 10.84 -19.87
CA LEU A 76 -4.71 11.64 -21.02
C LEU A 76 -5.39 13.01 -20.98
N LEU A 77 -4.58 14.06 -21.06
CA LEU A 77 -5.01 15.42 -21.34
C LEU A 77 -4.43 15.81 -22.70
N GLY A 78 -5.24 15.66 -23.76
CA GLY A 78 -4.73 15.72 -25.14
C GLY A 78 -3.80 14.53 -25.41
N THR A 79 -2.54 14.82 -25.75
CA THR A 79 -1.50 13.80 -25.99
C THR A 79 -0.62 13.53 -24.77
N TRP A 80 -0.84 14.23 -23.65
CA TRP A 80 0.03 14.16 -22.47
C TRP A 80 -0.60 13.34 -21.33
N HIS A 81 0.19 12.53 -20.64
CA HIS A 81 -0.23 11.84 -19.41
C HIS A 81 -0.20 12.79 -18.21
N ARG A 82 -1.37 13.26 -17.80
CA ARG A 82 -1.54 14.10 -16.60
C ARG A 82 -1.68 13.21 -15.36
N PRO A 83 -0.84 13.38 -14.32
CA PRO A 83 -0.98 12.63 -13.08
C PRO A 83 -2.24 13.06 -12.32
N VAL A 84 -2.99 12.07 -11.85
CA VAL A 84 -4.20 12.21 -11.02
C VAL A 84 -3.88 11.82 -9.58
N ALA A 85 -3.05 10.78 -9.39
CA ALA A 85 -2.58 10.36 -8.07
C ALA A 85 -1.21 9.67 -8.15
N TYR A 86 -0.49 9.73 -7.03
CA TYR A 86 0.70 8.92 -6.79
C TYR A 86 0.38 7.89 -5.72
N PHE A 87 0.81 6.65 -5.94
CA PHE A 87 0.65 5.57 -4.99
C PHE A 87 2.00 5.08 -4.50
N SER A 88 2.08 4.81 -3.20
CA SER A 88 3.23 4.16 -2.57
C SER A 88 2.77 3.27 -1.43
N ARG A 89 3.22 2.01 -1.39
CA ARG A 89 2.85 1.07 -0.33
C ARG A 89 3.97 0.08 -0.07
N ASN A 90 4.27 -0.19 1.19
CA ASN A 90 5.21 -1.26 1.52
C ASN A 90 4.60 -2.62 1.16
N LEU A 91 5.39 -3.46 0.51
CA LEU A 91 5.07 -4.86 0.28
C LEU A 91 5.13 -5.62 1.62
N ASP A 92 4.33 -6.67 1.73
CA ASP A 92 4.37 -7.55 2.88
C ASP A 92 5.71 -8.30 2.96
N THR A 93 6.05 -8.76 4.16
CA THR A 93 7.35 -9.43 4.39
C THR A 93 7.51 -10.70 3.56
N VAL A 94 6.41 -11.36 3.17
CA VAL A 94 6.43 -12.55 2.33
C VAL A 94 6.76 -12.19 0.89
N THR A 95 6.10 -11.18 0.31
CA THR A 95 6.42 -10.72 -1.05
C THR A 95 7.81 -10.13 -1.15
N TRP A 96 8.38 -9.58 -0.08
CA TRP A 96 9.79 -9.14 -0.08
C TRP A 96 10.78 -10.26 -0.42
N GLY A 97 10.46 -11.50 -0.03
CA GLY A 97 11.25 -12.69 -0.35
C GLY A 97 11.08 -13.24 -1.78
N TRP A 98 10.16 -12.67 -2.58
CA TRP A 98 9.89 -13.16 -3.93
C TRP A 98 10.92 -12.65 -4.96
N PRO A 99 11.12 -13.39 -6.07
CA PRO A 99 11.90 -12.89 -7.21
C PRO A 99 11.25 -11.62 -7.80
N GLY A 100 12.06 -10.75 -8.39
CA GLY A 100 11.63 -9.40 -8.82
C GLY A 100 10.40 -9.37 -9.73
N CYS A 101 10.28 -10.31 -10.67
CA CYS A 101 9.11 -10.40 -11.54
C CYS A 101 7.81 -10.65 -10.74
N LEU A 102 7.85 -11.54 -9.74
CA LEU A 102 6.69 -11.82 -8.88
C LEU A 102 6.40 -10.67 -7.91
N ARG A 103 7.43 -9.98 -7.40
CA ARG A 103 7.25 -8.74 -6.63
C ARG A 103 6.54 -7.67 -7.43
N THR A 104 6.83 -7.56 -8.72
CA THR A 104 6.17 -6.60 -9.61
C THR A 104 4.70 -6.98 -9.85
N VAL A 105 4.37 -8.29 -9.93
CA VAL A 105 2.97 -8.76 -9.99
C VAL A 105 2.21 -8.36 -8.71
N ALA A 106 2.80 -8.64 -7.53
CA ALA A 106 2.19 -8.30 -6.25
C ALA A 106 2.00 -6.78 -6.10
N THR A 107 3.00 -6.01 -6.54
CA THR A 107 2.96 -4.55 -6.62
C THR A 107 1.78 -4.09 -7.47
N ALA A 108 1.65 -4.61 -8.71
CA ALA A 108 0.56 -4.24 -9.60
C ALA A 108 -0.81 -4.56 -8.98
N ALA A 109 -0.98 -5.74 -8.40
CA ALA A 109 -2.24 -6.12 -7.74
C ALA A 109 -2.62 -5.17 -6.59
N ASN A 110 -1.66 -4.82 -5.73
CA ASN A 110 -1.87 -3.87 -4.63
C ASN A 110 -2.29 -2.48 -5.14
N LEU A 111 -1.58 -1.97 -6.15
CA LEU A 111 -1.85 -0.64 -6.69
C LEU A 111 -3.14 -0.59 -7.50
N ILE A 112 -3.51 -1.66 -8.20
CA ILE A 112 -4.80 -1.77 -8.90
C ILE A 112 -5.94 -1.69 -7.88
N HIS A 113 -5.84 -2.39 -6.76
CA HIS A 113 -6.86 -2.36 -5.72
C HIS A 113 -7.06 -0.94 -5.15
N ASP A 114 -5.98 -0.20 -4.95
CA ASP A 114 -6.06 1.18 -4.48
C ASP A 114 -6.55 2.15 -5.58
N ALA A 115 -6.15 1.93 -6.84
CA ALA A 115 -6.61 2.70 -7.99
C ALA A 115 -8.09 2.49 -8.31
N GLN A 116 -8.64 1.29 -8.08
CA GLN A 116 -10.07 0.98 -8.28
C GLN A 116 -11.00 1.90 -7.49
N LYS A 117 -10.54 2.42 -6.34
CA LYS A 117 -11.28 3.40 -5.54
C LYS A 117 -11.45 4.74 -6.26
N LEU A 118 -10.57 5.05 -7.21
CA LEU A 118 -10.57 6.28 -8.00
C LEU A 118 -11.12 6.12 -9.42
N THR A 119 -11.13 4.90 -9.97
CA THR A 119 -11.60 4.66 -11.34
C THR A 119 -13.12 4.56 -11.47
N PHE A 120 -13.87 4.38 -10.37
CA PHE A 120 -15.34 4.23 -10.38
C PHE A 120 -15.85 3.18 -11.40
N GLY A 121 -15.09 2.09 -11.58
CA GLY A 121 -15.44 1.00 -12.51
C GLY A 121 -15.02 1.23 -13.97
N GLN A 122 -14.31 2.32 -14.27
CA GLN A 122 -13.79 2.62 -15.60
C GLN A 122 -12.60 1.74 -15.99
N ARG A 123 -12.33 1.72 -17.30
CA ARG A 123 -11.19 1.00 -17.88
C ARG A 123 -9.86 1.54 -17.33
N LEU A 124 -9.07 0.64 -16.79
CA LEU A 124 -7.72 0.88 -16.28
C LEU A 124 -6.72 0.07 -17.10
N THR A 125 -5.72 0.75 -17.69
CA THR A 125 -4.59 0.09 -18.36
C THR A 125 -3.36 0.17 -17.47
N VAL A 126 -2.73 -0.97 -17.22
CA VAL A 126 -1.60 -1.10 -16.28
C VAL A 126 -0.30 -1.35 -17.05
N TYR A 127 0.74 -0.59 -16.72
CA TYR A 127 2.06 -0.65 -17.32
C TYR A 127 3.10 -0.96 -16.23
N PRO A 128 3.44 -2.24 -16.03
CA PRO A 128 4.54 -2.63 -15.15
C PRO A 128 5.90 -2.33 -15.81
N THR A 129 6.93 -2.07 -15.01
CA THR A 129 8.31 -1.85 -15.47
C THR A 129 8.98 -3.09 -16.11
N HIS A 130 8.48 -4.29 -15.83
CA HIS A 130 8.94 -5.54 -16.44
C HIS A 130 7.81 -6.23 -17.22
N HIS A 131 8.16 -6.98 -18.27
CA HIS A 131 7.22 -7.77 -19.07
C HIS A 131 6.66 -8.96 -18.28
N ILE A 132 5.70 -8.67 -17.40
CA ILE A 132 4.95 -9.64 -16.61
C ILE A 132 3.88 -10.35 -17.44
N CYS A 133 3.49 -9.77 -18.58
CA CYS A 133 2.38 -10.29 -19.39
C CYS A 133 2.50 -11.78 -19.69
N HIS A 134 3.71 -12.29 -19.89
CA HIS A 134 3.95 -13.69 -20.19
C HIS A 134 3.67 -14.66 -19.01
N LEU A 135 3.60 -14.17 -17.77
CA LEU A 135 3.27 -14.96 -16.57
C LEU A 135 1.75 -15.06 -16.32
N LEU A 136 0.95 -14.17 -16.91
CA LEU A 136 -0.49 -14.09 -16.67
C LEU A 136 -1.33 -14.72 -17.81
N GLU A 137 -0.70 -15.13 -18.92
CA GLU A 137 -1.36 -15.68 -20.12
C GLU A 137 -1.48 -17.22 -20.13
N TYR A 138 -1.49 -17.89 -18.97
CA TYR A 138 -1.68 -19.36 -18.89
C TYR A 138 -3.13 -19.79 -18.65
#